data_AF-A0A7L4TK28-F1
#
_entry.id   AF-A0A7L4TK28-F1
#
_cell.length_a   1.000
_cell.length_b   1.000
_cell.length_c   1.000
_cell.angle_alpha   90.00
_cell.angle_beta   90.00
_cell.angle_gamma   90.00
#
_symmetry.space_group_name_H-M   'P 1'
#
loop_
_entity.id
_entity.type
_entity.pdbx_description
1 polymer ?
#
loop_
_entity_poly.entity_id
_entity_poly.type
_entity_poly.pdbx_seq_one_letter_code
_entity_poly.pdbx_strand_id
1 'polypeptide(L)'
;HYDQFGHTDPNQGFGGGGAGGFDGFGDIFDMFFGGGGGRRNPNAPRQGADLQYTMTLEFKEAVFGKDTEIEIPREETCQTCTGSGAKPGTKPETCSHCGGAGQLNVEQNTPFGRVVNRRVCHHCDGTGKFMKDKCFTCGG
;
A
#
# COMPACT_ATOMS: atom_id res chain seq x y z
N HIS A 1 -24.69 -20.93 -8.62
CA HIS A 1 -25.95 -20.56 -9.27
C HIS A 1 -26.34 -19.20 -8.71
N TYR A 2 -26.36 -18.18 -9.57
CA TYR A 2 -26.78 -16.80 -9.31
C TYR A 2 -28.31 -16.73 -9.38
N ASP A 3 -28.92 -15.87 -8.57
CA ASP A 3 -30.21 -15.20 -8.85
C ASP A 3 -29.99 -13.75 -8.36
N GLN A 4 -29.63 -12.75 -9.17
CA GLN A 4 -30.30 -12.14 -10.33
C GLN A 4 -31.72 -11.65 -10.01
N PHE A 5 -31.80 -10.34 -9.70
CA PHE A 5 -32.98 -9.45 -9.73
C PHE A 5 -33.96 -9.51 -8.54
N GLY A 6 -33.69 -8.70 -7.52
CA GLY A 6 -34.70 -8.13 -6.63
C GLY A 6 -34.84 -6.64 -6.90
N HIS A 7 -35.71 -6.25 -7.85
CA HIS A 7 -36.10 -4.86 -8.02
C HIS A 7 -37.13 -4.49 -6.96
N THR A 8 -36.80 -3.52 -6.10
CA THR A 8 -37.79 -2.78 -5.33
C THR A 8 -38.16 -1.51 -6.09
N ASP A 9 -39.38 -1.51 -6.60
CA ASP A 9 -40.11 -0.39 -7.20
C ASP A 9 -40.12 0.84 -6.26
N PRO A 10 -39.69 2.04 -6.70
CA PRO A 10 -39.85 3.25 -5.92
C PRO A 10 -40.99 4.12 -6.49
N ASN A 11 -42.21 3.56 -6.64
CA ASN A 11 -43.40 4.38 -6.80
C ASN A 11 -44.16 4.52 -5.48
N GLN A 12 -43.62 5.33 -4.56
CA GLN A 12 -44.39 5.98 -3.50
C GLN A 12 -43.91 7.43 -3.28
N GLY A 13 -44.71 8.37 -3.78
CA GLY A 13 -45.25 9.42 -2.91
C GLY A 13 -44.42 10.68 -2.66
N PHE A 14 -44.66 11.68 -3.52
CA PHE A 14 -45.13 13.03 -3.14
C PHE A 14 -44.22 13.94 -2.28
N GLY A 15 -43.70 15.01 -2.92
CA GLY A 15 -43.62 16.32 -2.26
C GLY A 15 -42.35 17.14 -2.48
N GLY A 16 -42.39 18.04 -3.48
CA GLY A 16 -41.89 19.40 -3.32
C GLY A 16 -40.42 19.70 -3.60
N GLY A 17 -40.18 20.38 -4.73
CA GLY A 17 -39.26 21.52 -4.76
C GLY A 17 -37.92 21.33 -5.47
N GLY A 18 -37.80 21.99 -6.63
CA GLY A 18 -36.55 22.66 -7.04
C GLY A 18 -35.63 21.93 -8.01
N ALA A 19 -35.44 22.54 -9.19
CA ALA A 19 -34.33 22.38 -10.12
C ALA A 19 -34.03 20.94 -10.60
N GLY A 20 -34.40 20.57 -11.83
CA GLY A 20 -33.77 21.17 -13.00
C GLY A 20 -32.37 20.58 -13.26
N GLY A 21 -32.33 19.26 -13.53
CA GLY A 21 -31.38 18.59 -14.43
C GLY A 21 -29.89 18.59 -14.06
N PHE A 22 -29.43 17.60 -13.28
CA PHE A 22 -28.07 17.02 -13.35
C PHE A 22 -28.00 15.56 -12.80
N ASP A 23 -29.09 14.79 -12.84
CA ASP A 23 -29.15 13.42 -12.24
C ASP A 23 -28.25 12.38 -12.93
N GLY A 24 -27.81 12.62 -14.18
CA GLY A 24 -26.93 11.70 -14.92
C GLY A 24 -25.44 11.98 -14.79
N PHE A 25 -25.04 13.13 -14.23
CA PHE A 25 -23.61 13.49 -14.10
C PHE A 25 -23.03 13.09 -12.74
N GLY A 26 -23.85 12.94 -11.70
CA GLY A 26 -23.42 12.42 -10.39
C GLY A 26 -22.94 10.98 -10.49
N ASP A 27 -23.74 10.11 -11.12
CA ASP A 27 -23.46 8.66 -11.21
C ASP A 27 -22.27 8.33 -12.14
N ILE A 28 -22.07 9.10 -13.23
CA ILE A 28 -20.86 8.96 -14.07
C ILE A 28 -19.61 9.45 -13.32
N PHE A 29 -19.67 10.56 -12.59
CA PHE A 29 -18.54 11.00 -11.78
C PHE A 29 -18.29 10.04 -10.60
N ASP A 30 -19.31 9.46 -9.99
CA ASP A 30 -19.13 8.43 -8.95
C ASP A 30 -18.67 7.07 -9.51
N MET A 31 -19.03 6.70 -10.73
CA MET A 31 -18.50 5.49 -11.38
C MET A 31 -17.05 5.68 -11.88
N PHE A 32 -16.67 6.89 -12.29
CA PHE A 32 -15.29 7.20 -12.74
C PHE A 32 -14.35 7.67 -11.61
N PHE A 33 -14.88 8.27 -10.54
CA PHE A 33 -14.12 8.85 -9.42
C PHE A 33 -14.51 8.31 -8.02
N GLY A 34 -15.65 7.64 -7.87
CA GLY A 34 -16.12 7.03 -6.61
C GLY A 34 -15.59 5.62 -6.35
N GLY A 35 -14.81 5.07 -7.28
CA GLY A 35 -14.04 3.84 -7.08
C GLY A 35 -12.77 4.09 -6.26
N GLY A 36 -12.92 4.45 -4.99
CA GLY A 36 -11.91 4.26 -3.94
C GLY A 36 -10.46 4.45 -4.37
N GLY A 37 -10.09 5.67 -4.77
CA GLY A 37 -8.70 6.12 -4.84
C GLY A 37 -8.12 6.22 -3.43
N GLY A 38 -8.17 5.11 -2.68
CA GLY A 38 -7.60 5.00 -1.35
C GLY A 38 -6.17 5.46 -1.47
N ARG A 39 -5.82 6.51 -0.70
CA ARG A 39 -4.47 7.04 -0.57
C ARG A 39 -3.58 5.86 -0.16
N ARG A 40 -3.02 5.14 -1.14
CA ARG A 40 -2.19 3.97 -0.90
C ARG A 40 -0.92 4.52 -0.29
N ASN A 41 -0.88 4.53 1.05
CA ASN A 41 0.26 5.01 1.80
C ASN A 41 1.42 4.09 1.41
N PRO A 42 2.47 4.61 0.74
CA PRO A 42 3.61 3.79 0.34
C PRO A 42 4.28 3.12 1.54
N ASN A 43 4.18 3.77 2.71
CA ASN A 43 4.78 3.35 3.97
C ASN A 43 3.78 2.59 4.88
N ALA A 44 2.64 2.14 4.34
CA ALA A 44 1.76 1.23 5.08
C ALA A 44 2.47 -0.12 5.29
N PRO A 45 2.22 -0.81 6.41
CA PRO A 45 2.72 -2.16 6.61
C PRO A 45 2.22 -3.06 5.46
N ARG A 46 3.16 -3.81 4.87
CA ARG A 46 2.89 -4.77 3.82
C ARG A 46 3.30 -6.15 4.32
N GLN A 47 2.56 -7.17 3.90
CA GLN A 47 2.98 -8.54 4.11
C GLN A 47 4.29 -8.78 3.35
N GLY A 48 5.21 -9.51 3.98
CA GLY A 48 6.45 -9.97 3.35
C GLY A 48 6.21 -10.98 2.23
N ALA A 49 7.26 -11.34 1.52
CA ALA A 49 7.20 -12.37 0.49
C ALA A 49 7.05 -13.77 1.11
N ASP A 50 6.32 -14.65 0.43
CA ASP A 50 6.25 -16.07 0.80
C ASP A 50 7.56 -16.77 0.42
N LEU A 51 7.99 -17.73 1.25
CA LEU A 51 9.17 -18.56 1.01
C LEU A 51 8.74 -19.97 0.62
N GLN A 52 9.25 -20.46 -0.51
CA GLN A 52 8.96 -21.81 -1.01
C GLN A 52 10.25 -22.65 -1.04
N TYR A 53 10.18 -23.83 -0.43
CA TYR A 53 11.26 -24.82 -0.49
C TYR A 53 10.76 -26.10 -1.16
N THR A 54 11.53 -26.64 -2.09
CA THR A 54 11.21 -27.90 -2.78
C THR A 54 12.21 -28.96 -2.38
N MET A 55 11.71 -30.02 -1.72
CA MET A 55 12.51 -31.17 -1.32
C MET A 55 12.20 -32.37 -2.21
N THR A 56 13.24 -33.03 -2.72
CA THR A 56 13.10 -34.32 -3.39
C THR A 56 13.28 -35.44 -2.37
N LEU A 57 12.35 -36.39 -2.35
CA LEU A 57 12.37 -37.55 -1.46
C LEU A 57 12.55 -38.83 -2.27
N GLU A 58 13.30 -39.79 -1.75
CA GLU A 58 13.27 -41.15 -2.29
C GLU A 58 11.95 -41.83 -1.93
N PHE A 59 11.50 -42.79 -2.76
CA PHE A 59 10.24 -43.50 -2.54
C PHE A 59 10.19 -44.18 -1.15
N LYS A 60 11.30 -44.78 -0.71
CA LYS A 60 11.38 -45.42 0.61
C LYS A 60 11.28 -44.40 1.75
N GLU A 61 11.91 -43.24 1.60
CA GLU A 61 11.83 -42.15 2.58
C GLU A 61 10.39 -41.63 2.69
N ALA A 62 9.66 -41.55 1.58
CA ALA A 62 8.25 -41.18 1.58
C ALA A 62 7.36 -42.24 2.26
N VAL A 63 7.70 -43.54 2.14
CA VAL A 63 6.93 -44.65 2.73
C VAL A 63 7.19 -44.80 4.23
N PHE A 64 8.45 -44.70 4.66
CA PHE A 64 8.85 -44.93 6.05
C PHE A 64 8.92 -43.64 6.89
N GLY A 65 8.84 -42.48 6.25
CA GLY A 65 9.07 -41.18 6.87
C GLY A 65 10.55 -40.83 6.94
N LYS A 66 10.83 -39.52 6.92
CA LYS A 66 12.17 -38.93 7.05
C LYS A 66 12.08 -37.63 7.82
N ASP A 67 12.96 -37.46 8.79
CA ASP A 67 13.22 -36.18 9.42
C ASP A 67 14.38 -35.48 8.71
N THR A 68 14.22 -34.21 8.37
CA THR A 68 15.28 -33.40 7.78
C THR A 68 15.29 -32.02 8.41
N GLU A 69 16.48 -31.44 8.54
CA GLU A 69 16.66 -30.05 8.92
C GLU A 69 16.68 -29.19 7.65
N ILE A 70 15.94 -28.08 7.65
CA ILE A 70 15.86 -27.15 6.51
C ILE A 70 16.22 -25.76 7.04
N GLU A 71 17.31 -25.20 6.52
CA GLU A 71 17.70 -23.82 6.81
C GLU A 71 17.03 -22.87 5.81
N ILE A 72 16.12 -22.02 6.30
CA ILE A 72 15.40 -21.04 5.48
C ILE A 72 15.93 -19.63 5.84
N PRO A 73 16.63 -18.94 4.93
CA PRO A 73 17.00 -17.55 5.15
C PRO A 73 15.74 -16.68 5.14
N ARG A 74 15.59 -15.85 6.17
CA ARG A 74 14.46 -14.93 6.34
C ARG A 74 14.94 -13.56 6.81
N GLU A 75 14.24 -12.53 6.37
CA GLU A 75 14.43 -11.19 6.90
C GLU A 75 13.65 -11.05 8.20
N GLU A 76 14.32 -10.55 9.24
CA GLU A 76 13.72 -10.31 10.55
C GLU A 76 13.96 -8.86 10.98
N THR A 77 13.13 -8.40 11.92
CA THR A 77 13.31 -7.08 12.53
C THR A 77 14.69 -7.01 13.18
N CYS A 78 15.52 -6.06 12.73
CA CYS A 78 16.86 -5.89 13.28
C CYS A 78 16.82 -5.66 14.79
N GLN A 79 17.44 -6.55 15.57
CA GLN A 79 17.45 -6.46 17.03
C GLN A 79 18.19 -5.22 17.55
N THR A 80 19.20 -4.75 16.81
CA THR A 80 20.00 -3.58 17.20
C THR A 80 19.20 -2.29 17.14
N CYS A 81 18.44 -2.05 16.07
CA CYS A 81 17.68 -0.81 15.86
C CYS A 81 16.17 -0.97 16.04
N THR A 82 15.70 -2.18 16.37
CA THR A 82 14.29 -2.56 16.49
C THR A 82 13.45 -2.14 15.28
N GLY A 83 14.01 -2.28 14.08
CA GLY A 83 13.35 -1.91 12.82
C GLY A 83 13.32 -0.41 12.51
N SER A 84 14.01 0.44 13.27
CA SER A 84 14.08 1.88 12.99
C SER A 84 15.06 2.25 11.87
N GLY A 85 16.01 1.37 11.55
CA GLY A 85 17.12 1.63 10.62
C GLY A 85 18.19 2.60 11.15
N ALA A 86 17.93 3.27 12.27
CA ALA A 86 18.85 4.24 12.86
C ALA A 86 19.84 3.58 13.83
N LYS A 87 20.99 4.22 14.03
CA LYS A 87 21.96 3.83 15.07
C LYS A 87 21.28 3.87 16.45
N PRO A 88 21.52 2.88 17.33
CA PRO A 88 20.97 2.90 18.69
C PRO A 88 21.27 4.21 19.42
N GLY A 89 20.26 4.79 20.07
CA GLY A 89 20.35 6.09 20.74
C GLY A 89 20.13 7.30 19.83
N THR A 90 20.10 7.11 18.52
CA THR A 90 19.67 8.15 17.56
C THR A 90 18.23 7.91 17.12
N LYS A 91 17.59 8.92 16.53
CA LYS A 91 16.22 8.84 16.04
C LYS A 91 16.16 9.19 14.55
N PRO A 92 15.33 8.50 13.76
CA PRO A 92 15.01 8.95 12.42
C PRO A 92 14.34 10.33 12.46
N GLU A 93 14.81 11.25 11.64
CA GLU A 93 14.21 12.57 11.44
C GLU A 93 13.19 12.50 10.30
N THR A 94 12.09 13.21 10.41
CA THR A 94 11.09 13.26 9.33
C THR A 94 11.65 14.04 8.13
N CYS A 95 11.46 13.52 6.92
CA CYS A 95 11.86 14.21 5.71
C CYS A 95 11.09 15.53 5.55
N SER A 96 11.79 16.67 5.64
CA SER A 96 11.21 18.01 5.52
C SER A 96 10.61 18.28 4.15
N HIS A 97 11.16 17.69 3.09
CA HIS A 97 10.69 17.89 1.72
C HIS A 97 9.32 17.25 1.45
N CYS A 98 9.05 16.08 2.03
CA CYS A 98 7.78 15.36 1.84
C CYS A 98 6.89 15.32 3.08
N GLY A 99 7.32 15.94 4.20
CA GLY A 99 6.60 15.92 5.47
C GLY A 99 6.37 14.51 6.05
N GLY A 100 7.21 13.53 5.71
CA GLY A 100 7.05 12.14 6.13
C GLY A 100 6.23 11.26 5.19
N ALA A 101 5.66 11.81 4.11
CA ALA A 101 4.82 11.06 3.19
C ALA A 101 5.59 10.11 2.26
N GLY A 102 6.91 10.29 2.11
CA GLY A 102 7.73 9.53 1.16
C GLY A 102 7.49 9.90 -0.31
N GLN A 103 6.57 10.83 -0.59
CA GLN A 103 6.17 11.21 -1.94
C GLN A 103 6.01 12.72 -2.02
N LEU A 104 6.27 13.29 -3.20
CA LEU A 104 6.09 14.70 -3.53
C LEU A 104 4.98 14.83 -4.57
N ASN A 105 4.11 15.82 -4.40
CA ASN A 105 3.12 16.18 -5.41
C ASN A 105 3.76 17.18 -6.38
N VAL A 106 3.77 16.84 -7.66
CA VAL A 106 4.24 17.69 -8.75
C VAL A 106 3.01 18.16 -9.51
N GLU A 107 2.68 19.44 -9.34
CA GLU A 107 1.60 20.09 -10.06
C GLU A 107 2.12 20.55 -11.43
N GLN A 108 1.45 20.12 -12.48
CA GLN A 108 1.74 20.51 -13.85
C GLN A 108 0.52 21.19 -14.45
N ASN A 109 0.68 22.44 -14.86
CA ASN A 109 -0.35 23.18 -15.59
C ASN A 109 -0.31 22.72 -17.05
N THR A 110 -1.41 22.16 -17.51
CA THR A 110 -1.61 21.74 -18.91
C THR A 110 -2.70 22.60 -19.54
N PRO A 111 -2.79 22.66 -20.89
CA PRO A 111 -3.89 23.36 -21.57
C PRO A 111 -5.29 22.86 -21.19
N PHE A 112 -5.39 21.64 -20.65
CA PHE A 112 -6.63 21.01 -20.21
C PHE A 112 -6.89 21.14 -18.71
N GLY A 113 -6.07 21.89 -17.98
CA GLY A 113 -6.20 22.11 -16.53
C GLY A 113 -4.97 21.73 -15.72
N ARG A 114 -5.11 21.71 -14.40
CA ARG A 114 -4.03 21.35 -13.48
C ARG A 114 -4.02 19.85 -13.23
N VAL A 115 -2.92 19.19 -13.55
CA VAL A 115 -2.70 17.77 -13.26
C VAL A 115 -1.72 17.67 -12.09
N VAL A 116 -2.09 16.94 -11.05
CA VAL A 116 -1.21 16.65 -9.92
C VAL A 116 -0.68 15.23 -10.07
N ASN A 117 0.63 15.10 -10.25
CA ASN A 117 1.29 13.80 -10.31
C ASN A 117 2.08 13.54 -9.03
N ARG A 118 1.97 12.34 -8.46
CA ARG A 118 2.70 11.95 -7.26
C ARG A 118 3.98 11.22 -7.65
N ARG A 119 5.13 11.71 -7.19
CA ARG A 119 6.44 11.10 -7.43
C ARG A 119 7.07 10.69 -6.10
N VAL A 120 7.90 9.63 -6.13
CA VAL A 120 8.72 9.25 -4.97
C VAL A 120 9.62 10.43 -4.57
N CYS A 121 9.71 10.69 -3.27
CA CYS A 121 10.58 11.73 -2.76
C CYS A 121 12.05 11.31 -2.89
N HIS A 122 12.76 11.86 -3.87
CA HIS A 122 14.19 11.61 -4.14
C HIS A 122 15.13 12.03 -2.99
N HIS A 123 14.64 12.83 -2.04
CA HIS A 123 15.42 13.20 -0.87
C HIS A 123 15.49 12.06 0.16
N CYS A 124 14.43 11.24 0.30
CA CYS A 124 14.36 10.17 1.30
C CYS A 124 14.11 8.78 0.68
N ASP A 125 14.24 8.66 -0.64
CA ASP A 125 14.00 7.44 -1.42
C ASP A 125 12.67 6.73 -1.13
N GLY A 126 11.65 7.50 -0.76
CA GLY A 126 10.33 6.96 -0.43
C GLY A 126 10.08 6.61 1.03
N THR A 127 11.13 6.52 1.86
CA THR A 127 10.99 6.12 3.28
C THR A 127 10.25 7.16 4.14
N GLY A 128 10.25 8.43 3.71
CA GLY A 128 9.69 9.55 4.47
C GLY A 128 10.56 9.98 5.66
N LYS A 129 11.69 9.33 5.89
CA LYS A 129 12.56 9.56 7.05
C LYS A 129 14.02 9.71 6.61
N PHE A 130 14.80 10.40 7.44
CA PHE A 130 16.24 10.53 7.31
C PHE A 130 16.91 9.94 8.53
N MET A 131 17.96 9.17 8.29
CA MET A 131 18.80 8.60 9.33
C MET A 131 20.18 9.19 9.16
N LYS A 132 20.53 10.15 10.02
CA LYS A 132 21.88 10.76 10.04
C LYS A 132 22.94 9.68 10.29
N ASP A 133 22.67 8.84 11.28
CA ASP A 133 23.48 7.68 11.61
C ASP A 133 22.67 6.40 11.33
N LYS A 134 23.10 5.65 10.32
CA LYS A 134 22.49 4.36 9.99
C LYS A 134 22.87 3.29 11.00
N CYS A 135 22.00 2.31 11.18
CA CYS A 135 22.31 1.13 11.98
C CYS A 135 23.49 0.38 11.35
N PHE A 136 24.52 0.08 12.14
CA PHE A 136 25.70 -0.65 11.67
C PHE A 136 25.41 -2.13 11.35
N THR A 137 24.34 -2.70 11.92
CA THR A 137 23.97 -4.10 11.73
C THR A 137 23.18 -4.33 10.44
N CYS A 138 22.16 -3.51 10.16
CA CYS A 138 21.30 -3.66 8.97
C CYS A 138 21.60 -2.67 7.84
N GLY A 139 22.47 -1.68 8.05
CA GLY A 139 22.87 -0.72 7.03
C GLY A 139 21.90 0.43 6.78
N GLY A 140 20.85 0.56 7.61
CA GLY A 140 19.76 1.53 7.43
C GLY A 140 18.51 0.89 6.90
#